data_AF-A0A0F9HLP6-F1
#
_entry.id   AF-A0A0F9HLP6-F1
#
_cell.length_a   1.000
_cell.length_b   1.000
_cell.length_c   1.000
_cell.angle_alpha   90.00
_cell.angle_beta   90.00
_cell.angle_gamma   90.00
#
_symmetry.space_group_name_H-M   'P 1'
#
loop_
_entity.id
_entity.type
_entity.pdbx_description
1 polymer ?
#
loop_
_entity_poly.entity_id
_entity_poly.type
_entity_poly.pdbx_seq_one_letter_code
_entity_poly.pdbx_strand_id
1 'polypeptide(L)'
;MKHCCKDFNPDLVVAPSICDSNQDHATVGLNAGRVFKDRNLISYKEPWNCDNKRIDYFVPISDEELDKKIVVKESGHTKSDEYKKQKEEFDKKVKEEKKDPECLRCHATAYKMKIKKGKSKKGSKNFIEDVACEACHGPGEAYVKVKKNYQKKGKDAFKKLLKEDPMMARKVQYDTGLYVAGINKYKTIKEQCLECHWEDVNDKNKCPKCDKDEKGKPIVMKFKKYFKLDDHRDHDTIDDVLPKVDKKKWKGYLEQDPLFKTKPSNAK
;
A
#
# COMPACT_ATOMS: atom_id res chain seq x y z
N MET A 1 15.13 0.67 -33.28
CA MET A 1 15.40 1.34 -31.98
C MET A 1 16.84 1.86 -31.77
N LYS A 2 17.90 1.31 -32.40
CA LYS A 2 19.29 1.84 -32.25
C LYS A 2 19.61 3.15 -33.00
N HIS A 3 18.67 3.73 -33.77
CA HIS A 3 18.91 4.94 -34.57
C HIS A 3 18.81 6.23 -33.76
N CYS A 4 17.84 6.34 -32.85
CA CYS A 4 17.56 7.58 -32.10
C CYS A 4 18.76 8.15 -31.33
N CYS A 5 19.59 7.28 -30.72
CA CYS A 5 20.81 7.71 -30.04
C CYS A 5 21.86 8.30 -30.98
N LYS A 6 21.94 7.83 -32.23
CA LYS A 6 22.89 8.33 -33.23
C LYS A 6 22.41 9.66 -33.82
N ASP A 7 21.12 9.79 -34.04
CA ASP A 7 20.54 10.96 -34.72
C ASP A 7 20.40 12.16 -33.76
N PHE A 8 20.05 11.92 -32.49
CA PHE A 8 19.82 12.99 -31.51
C PHE A 8 21.04 13.28 -30.62
N ASN A 9 21.90 12.28 -30.39
CA ASN A 9 23.14 12.36 -29.59
C ASN A 9 23.05 13.24 -28.31
N PRO A 10 22.11 12.98 -27.37
CA PRO A 10 21.91 13.85 -26.21
C PRO A 10 23.01 13.69 -25.17
N ASP A 11 23.40 14.78 -24.50
CA ASP A 11 24.31 14.74 -23.34
C ASP A 11 23.65 14.16 -22.07
N LEU A 12 22.34 14.38 -21.94
CA LEU A 12 21.50 13.94 -20.83
C LEU A 12 20.15 13.43 -21.34
N VAL A 13 19.75 12.26 -20.87
CA VAL A 13 18.47 11.63 -21.17
C VAL A 13 17.58 11.66 -19.94
N VAL A 14 16.37 12.19 -20.08
CA VAL A 14 15.36 12.20 -19.02
C VAL A 14 14.27 11.20 -19.38
N ALA A 15 14.05 10.19 -18.54
CA ALA A 15 13.11 9.10 -18.81
C ALA A 15 12.22 8.79 -17.58
N PRO A 16 11.07 8.13 -17.75
CA PRO A 16 10.28 7.68 -16.61
C PRO A 16 11.05 6.68 -15.75
N SER A 17 10.69 6.58 -14.48
CA SER A 17 11.28 5.60 -13.58
C SER A 17 10.93 4.17 -13.97
N ILE A 18 11.91 3.27 -13.89
CA ILE A 18 11.70 1.82 -14.05
C ILE A 18 10.88 1.21 -12.90
N CYS A 19 10.68 1.94 -11.81
CA CYS A 19 9.87 1.53 -10.65
C CYS A 19 8.47 2.15 -10.67
N ASP A 20 8.04 2.72 -11.80
CA ASP A 20 6.70 3.26 -11.96
C ASP A 20 5.69 2.09 -12.11
N SER A 21 4.60 2.13 -11.35
CA SER A 21 3.53 1.13 -11.38
C SER A 21 2.79 1.09 -12.71
N ASN A 22 2.85 2.17 -13.50
CA ASN A 22 2.40 2.16 -14.88
C ASN A 22 3.41 1.38 -15.75
N GLN A 23 2.96 0.25 -16.29
CA GLN A 23 3.76 -0.65 -17.12
C GLN A 23 4.44 0.07 -18.29
N ASP A 24 3.77 1.05 -18.92
CA ASP A 24 4.33 1.76 -20.08
C ASP A 24 5.48 2.66 -19.65
N HIS A 25 5.36 3.33 -18.51
CA HIS A 25 6.43 4.16 -17.95
C HIS A 25 7.66 3.30 -17.64
N ALA A 26 7.47 2.16 -16.98
CA ALA A 26 8.57 1.23 -16.68
C ALA A 26 9.23 0.70 -17.97
N THR A 27 8.42 0.36 -18.98
CA THR A 27 8.89 -0.14 -20.28
C THR A 27 9.71 0.91 -21.03
N VAL A 28 9.25 2.17 -21.06
CA VAL A 28 9.99 3.28 -21.67
C VAL A 28 11.28 3.56 -20.92
N GLY A 29 11.27 3.58 -19.57
CA GLY A 29 12.47 3.74 -18.76
C GLY A 29 13.53 2.66 -19.04
N LEU A 30 13.10 1.39 -19.12
CA LEU A 30 13.99 0.27 -19.45
C LEU A 30 14.56 0.37 -20.87
N ASN A 31 13.73 0.74 -21.85
CA ASN A 31 14.18 0.91 -23.23
C ASN A 31 15.12 2.11 -23.39
N ALA A 32 14.89 3.20 -22.65
CA ALA A 32 15.80 4.34 -22.63
C ALA A 32 17.20 3.92 -22.14
N GLY A 33 17.28 3.13 -21.07
CA GLY A 33 18.55 2.57 -20.58
C GLY A 33 19.26 1.66 -21.59
N ARG A 34 18.51 0.94 -22.43
CA ARG A 34 19.07 0.08 -23.50
C ARG A 34 19.55 0.88 -24.71
N VAL A 35 18.80 1.92 -25.10
CA VAL A 35 19.08 2.74 -26.29
C VAL A 35 20.20 3.74 -26.00
N PHE A 36 20.22 4.34 -24.81
CA PHE A 36 21.15 5.39 -24.41
C PHE A 36 22.14 4.90 -23.35
N LYS A 37 22.54 3.63 -23.42
CA LYS A 37 23.43 2.97 -22.44
C LYS A 37 24.77 3.70 -22.19
N ASP A 38 25.21 4.49 -23.17
CA ASP A 38 26.48 5.24 -23.13
C ASP A 38 26.25 6.75 -22.90
N ARG A 39 25.09 7.16 -22.34
CA ARG A 39 24.75 8.54 -21.99
C ARG A 39 24.34 8.66 -20.53
N ASN A 40 24.41 9.87 -20.00
CA ASN A 40 23.85 10.17 -18.68
C ASN A 40 22.33 10.06 -18.75
N LEU A 41 21.74 9.26 -17.87
CA LEU A 41 20.30 9.07 -17.79
C LEU A 41 19.81 9.40 -16.40
N ILE A 42 18.79 10.24 -16.33
CA ILE A 42 18.08 10.59 -15.11
C ILE A 42 16.62 10.19 -15.22
N SER A 43 16.08 9.67 -14.11
CA SER A 43 14.69 9.25 -14.06
C SER A 43 13.83 10.29 -13.39
N TYR A 44 12.70 10.66 -14.00
CA TYR A 44 11.65 11.40 -13.30
C TYR A 44 10.63 10.43 -12.69
N LYS A 45 9.99 10.88 -11.61
CA LYS A 45 8.98 10.10 -10.89
C LYS A 45 7.67 10.86 -10.84
N GLU A 46 6.59 10.13 -11.03
CA GLU A 46 5.28 10.53 -10.53
C GLU A 46 5.14 9.96 -9.11
N PRO A 47 5.13 10.80 -8.05
CA PRO A 47 5.20 10.34 -6.66
C PRO A 47 4.09 9.37 -6.25
N TRP A 48 2.97 9.36 -6.99
CA TRP A 48 1.83 8.47 -6.75
C TRP A 48 1.93 7.12 -7.47
N ASN A 49 2.84 6.96 -8.44
CA ASN A 49 3.05 5.68 -9.15
C ASN A 49 4.30 4.92 -8.69
N CYS A 50 5.19 5.55 -7.92
CA CYS A 50 6.48 4.95 -7.55
C CYS A 50 6.50 4.63 -6.05
N ASP A 51 6.45 3.35 -5.69
CA ASP A 51 6.51 2.89 -4.29
C ASP A 51 7.88 3.13 -3.63
N ASN A 52 8.93 3.31 -4.46
CA ASN A 52 10.27 3.60 -3.99
C ASN A 52 10.48 5.10 -3.69
N LYS A 53 10.76 5.43 -2.42
CA LYS A 53 11.01 6.78 -1.91
C LYS A 53 12.35 7.40 -2.29
N ARG A 54 13.25 6.66 -2.95
CA ARG A 54 14.58 7.17 -3.31
C ARG A 54 14.46 8.26 -4.37
N ILE A 55 14.82 9.49 -4.01
CA ILE A 55 14.96 10.64 -4.91
C ILE A 55 16.37 11.16 -4.68
N ASP A 56 17.22 11.13 -5.71
CA ASP A 56 18.63 11.47 -5.57
C ASP A 56 18.88 13.00 -5.61
N TYR A 57 18.01 13.78 -6.27
CA TYR A 57 18.07 15.24 -6.27
C TYR A 57 16.74 15.87 -6.71
N PHE A 58 16.57 17.16 -6.42
CA PHE A 58 15.44 17.97 -6.87
C PHE A 58 15.94 19.05 -7.83
N VAL A 59 15.19 19.28 -8.91
CA VAL A 59 15.41 20.43 -9.79
C VAL A 59 14.40 21.50 -9.37
N PRO A 60 14.83 22.62 -8.76
CA PRO A 60 13.93 23.71 -8.44
C PRO A 60 13.36 24.28 -9.74
N ILE A 61 12.08 24.63 -9.73
CA ILE A 61 11.41 25.31 -10.83
C ILE A 61 11.00 26.69 -10.33
N SER A 62 11.24 27.71 -11.16
CA SER A 62 10.76 29.07 -10.93
C SER A 62 9.26 29.17 -11.21
N ASP A 63 8.63 30.25 -10.73
CA ASP A 63 7.20 30.51 -11.00
C ASP A 63 6.93 30.65 -12.51
N GLU A 64 7.85 31.26 -13.27
CA GLU A 64 7.71 31.38 -14.73
C GLU A 64 7.75 30.02 -15.46
N GLU A 65 8.63 29.11 -15.00
CA GLU A 65 8.70 27.73 -15.54
C GLU A 65 7.48 26.89 -15.13
N LEU A 66 6.96 27.14 -13.93
CA LEU A 66 5.72 26.52 -13.45
C LEU A 66 4.54 26.95 -14.32
N ASP A 67 4.41 28.23 -14.65
CA ASP A 67 3.37 28.75 -15.53
C ASP A 67 3.47 28.13 -16.93
N LYS A 68 4.67 28.05 -17.52
CA LYS A 68 4.90 27.34 -18.80
C LYS A 68 4.48 25.87 -18.72
N LYS A 69 4.76 25.20 -17.60
CA LYS A 69 4.37 23.80 -17.38
C LYS A 69 2.86 23.61 -17.23
N ILE A 70 2.16 24.57 -16.61
CA ILE A 70 0.71 24.58 -16.48
C ILE A 70 0.07 24.82 -17.85
N VAL A 71 0.59 25.79 -18.62
CA VAL A 71 0.14 26.10 -19.98
C VAL A 71 0.28 24.87 -20.90
N VAL A 72 1.36 24.07 -20.77
CA VAL A 72 1.51 22.81 -21.54
C VAL A 72 0.49 21.73 -21.12
N LYS A 73 0.06 21.70 -19.86
CA LYS A 73 -1.03 20.80 -19.38
C LYS A 73 -2.42 21.29 -19.79
N GLU A 74 -2.56 22.58 -20.04
CA GLU A 74 -3.79 23.23 -20.50
C GLU A 74 -3.91 23.23 -22.02
N SER A 75 -2.80 23.26 -22.77
CA SER A 75 -2.72 23.25 -24.24
C SER A 75 -3.00 21.88 -24.89
N GLY A 76 -3.56 20.92 -24.14
CA GLY A 76 -4.34 19.83 -24.71
C GLY A 76 -3.60 18.65 -25.36
N HIS A 77 -2.25 18.63 -25.39
CA HIS A 77 -1.52 17.52 -26.01
C HIS A 77 -1.64 16.17 -25.28
N THR A 78 -2.33 16.13 -24.12
CA THR A 78 -2.75 14.88 -23.46
C THR A 78 -4.23 14.93 -23.05
N LYS A 79 -5.14 15.46 -23.86
CA LYS A 79 -6.58 15.41 -23.57
C LYS A 79 -7.41 15.40 -24.86
N SER A 80 -7.59 14.24 -25.49
CA SER A 80 -8.71 14.10 -26.42
C SER A 80 -10.02 14.41 -25.68
N ASP A 81 -10.99 15.03 -26.32
CA ASP A 81 -12.31 15.23 -25.71
C ASP A 81 -12.97 13.88 -25.35
N GLU A 82 -12.54 12.82 -26.01
CA GLU A 82 -12.85 11.43 -25.67
C GLU A 82 -12.28 11.01 -24.30
N TYR A 83 -11.02 11.35 -23.98
CA TYR A 83 -10.44 11.12 -22.66
C TYR A 83 -11.15 11.93 -21.56
N LYS A 84 -11.52 13.19 -21.84
CA LYS A 84 -12.28 14.00 -20.88
C LYS A 84 -13.65 13.38 -20.59
N LYS A 85 -14.39 12.97 -21.64
CA LYS A 85 -15.69 12.30 -21.50
C LYS A 85 -15.57 10.98 -20.76
N GLN A 86 -14.58 10.14 -21.09
CA GLN A 86 -14.32 8.88 -20.40
C GLN A 86 -13.95 9.10 -18.94
N LYS A 87 -13.13 10.10 -18.63
CA LYS A 87 -12.78 10.47 -17.26
C LYS A 87 -13.99 10.99 -16.47
N GLU A 88 -14.81 11.85 -17.06
CA GLU A 88 -16.03 12.35 -16.42
C GLU A 88 -17.04 11.23 -16.17
N GLU A 89 -17.20 10.31 -17.11
CA GLU A 89 -18.05 9.13 -16.97
C GLU A 89 -17.52 8.16 -15.90
N PHE A 90 -16.20 7.94 -15.88
CA PHE A 90 -15.51 7.17 -14.84
C PHE A 90 -15.71 7.81 -13.46
N ASP A 91 -15.45 9.12 -13.33
CA ASP A 91 -15.62 9.86 -12.09
C ASP A 91 -17.08 9.85 -11.61
N LYS A 92 -18.05 9.87 -12.52
CA LYS A 92 -19.48 9.75 -12.22
C LYS A 92 -19.83 8.36 -11.70
N LYS A 93 -19.40 7.30 -12.38
CA LYS A 93 -19.59 5.91 -11.94
C LYS A 93 -18.94 5.65 -10.58
N VAL A 94 -17.71 6.12 -10.38
CA VAL A 94 -17.00 6.02 -9.09
C VAL A 94 -17.76 6.77 -7.99
N LYS A 95 -18.32 7.96 -8.27
CA LYS A 95 -19.12 8.70 -7.28
C LYS A 95 -20.43 8.00 -6.90
N GLU A 96 -21.04 7.28 -7.83
CA GLU A 96 -22.25 6.49 -7.58
C GLU A 96 -21.91 5.24 -6.74
N GLU A 97 -20.84 4.52 -7.10
CA GLU A 97 -20.34 3.35 -6.37
C GLU A 97 -19.86 3.70 -4.95
N LYS A 98 -19.26 4.88 -4.76
CA LYS A 98 -18.89 5.42 -3.44
C LYS A 98 -20.08 5.68 -2.49
N LYS A 99 -21.31 5.49 -2.96
CA LYS A 99 -22.54 5.56 -2.13
C LYS A 99 -23.16 4.19 -1.89
N ASP A 100 -22.78 3.16 -2.63
CA ASP A 100 -23.36 1.82 -2.53
C ASP A 100 -22.85 1.10 -1.26
N PRO A 101 -23.72 0.77 -0.29
CA PRO A 101 -23.34 0.02 0.91
C PRO A 101 -22.66 -1.32 0.62
N GLU A 102 -22.99 -1.99 -0.49
CA GLU A 102 -22.37 -3.26 -0.88
C GLU A 102 -20.93 -3.08 -1.36
N CYS A 103 -20.63 -1.97 -2.03
CA CYS A 103 -19.26 -1.65 -2.45
C CYS A 103 -18.43 -1.12 -1.27
N LEU A 104 -19.02 -0.27 -0.42
CA LEU A 104 -18.35 0.36 0.70
C LEU A 104 -17.91 -0.63 1.80
N ARG A 105 -18.44 -1.87 1.82
CA ARG A 105 -17.94 -2.90 2.75
C ARG A 105 -16.49 -3.29 2.48
N CYS A 106 -16.01 -3.15 1.24
CA CYS A 106 -14.66 -3.50 0.82
C CYS A 106 -13.82 -2.30 0.37
N HIS A 107 -14.46 -1.25 -0.16
CA HIS A 107 -13.80 -0.07 -0.73
C HIS A 107 -13.80 1.14 0.20
N ALA A 108 -14.05 0.94 1.49
CA ALA A 108 -13.89 1.96 2.51
C ALA A 108 -13.37 1.36 3.80
N THR A 109 -12.56 2.13 4.50
CA THR A 109 -12.02 1.75 5.80
C THR A 109 -12.92 2.27 6.91
N ALA A 110 -13.20 1.41 7.90
CA ALA A 110 -14.07 1.72 9.03
C ALA A 110 -15.52 2.07 8.64
N TYR A 111 -16.02 1.51 7.52
CA TYR A 111 -17.42 1.65 7.14
C TYR A 111 -18.35 1.07 8.22
N LYS A 112 -19.42 1.80 8.57
CA LYS A 112 -20.35 1.51 9.69
C LYS A 112 -19.69 1.41 11.08
N MET A 113 -18.44 1.86 11.24
CA MET A 113 -17.77 1.93 12.54
C MET A 113 -17.81 3.34 13.14
N LYS A 114 -17.64 3.45 14.46
CA LYS A 114 -17.54 4.74 15.14
C LYS A 114 -16.15 5.34 14.92
N ILE A 115 -16.05 6.34 14.04
CA ILE A 115 -14.83 7.15 13.85
C ILE A 115 -14.96 8.54 14.50
N LYS A 116 -13.86 9.10 15.00
CA LYS A 116 -13.85 10.48 15.49
C LYS A 116 -14.01 11.44 14.32
N LYS A 117 -15.08 12.26 14.34
CA LYS A 117 -15.34 13.30 13.33
C LYS A 117 -14.11 14.22 13.18
N GLY A 118 -13.75 14.54 11.93
CA GLY A 118 -12.66 15.48 11.61
C GLY A 118 -11.23 14.92 11.72
N LYS A 119 -11.04 13.61 11.92
CA LYS A 119 -9.71 12.97 11.96
C LYS A 119 -9.29 12.27 10.67
N SER A 120 -10.23 12.00 9.76
CA SER A 120 -9.89 11.55 8.42
C SER A 120 -9.49 12.77 7.58
N LYS A 121 -8.22 12.90 7.24
CA LYS A 121 -7.74 13.90 6.26
C LYS A 121 -8.22 13.58 4.83
N LYS A 122 -8.85 12.41 4.61
CA LYS A 122 -9.15 11.80 3.30
C LYS A 122 -10.54 11.12 3.24
N GLY A 123 -11.58 11.60 3.93
CA GLY A 123 -12.85 10.86 3.85
C GLY A 123 -14.10 11.59 4.25
N SER A 124 -15.23 11.05 3.76
CA SER A 124 -16.57 11.39 4.19
C SER A 124 -16.68 11.35 5.72
N LYS A 125 -17.60 12.12 6.31
CA LYS A 125 -17.73 12.28 7.77
C LYS A 125 -17.94 10.95 8.55
N ASN A 126 -18.17 9.83 7.86
CA ASN A 126 -18.62 8.55 8.42
C ASN A 126 -17.69 7.34 8.16
N PHE A 127 -16.71 7.44 7.26
CA PHE A 127 -15.72 6.40 6.97
C PHE A 127 -14.46 7.00 6.33
N ILE A 128 -13.37 6.24 6.28
CA ILE A 128 -12.14 6.64 5.56
C ILE A 128 -12.28 6.11 4.13
N GLU A 129 -12.06 6.96 3.12
CA GLU A 129 -12.13 6.51 1.72
C GLU A 129 -11.00 5.54 1.42
N ASP A 130 -11.30 4.55 0.58
CA ASP A 130 -10.41 3.47 0.15
C ASP A 130 -9.96 2.53 1.29
N VAL A 131 -9.12 1.56 0.93
CA VAL A 131 -8.50 0.61 1.87
C VAL A 131 -7.24 1.26 2.44
N ALA A 132 -7.36 1.85 3.63
CA ALA A 132 -6.29 2.56 4.34
C ALA A 132 -5.54 1.63 5.29
N CYS A 133 -4.47 2.14 5.92
CA CYS A 133 -3.64 1.36 6.86
C CYS A 133 -4.48 0.64 7.93
N GLU A 134 -5.53 1.29 8.42
CA GLU A 134 -6.45 0.76 9.43
C GLU A 134 -7.34 -0.38 8.90
N ALA A 135 -7.54 -0.53 7.59
CA ALA A 135 -8.23 -1.70 7.04
C ALA A 135 -7.43 -2.99 7.21
N CYS A 136 -6.11 -2.89 7.42
CA CYS A 136 -5.22 -4.00 7.73
C CYS A 136 -4.80 -3.98 9.21
N HIS A 137 -4.20 -2.91 9.69
CA HIS A 137 -3.64 -2.81 11.05
C HIS A 137 -4.66 -2.44 12.13
N GLY A 138 -5.89 -2.14 11.73
CA GLY A 138 -6.98 -1.61 12.55
C GLY A 138 -6.67 -0.30 13.28
N PRO A 139 -7.52 0.10 14.25
CA PRO A 139 -7.49 1.45 14.80
C PRO A 139 -6.23 1.70 15.64
N GLY A 140 -5.35 2.57 15.15
CA GLY A 140 -4.10 2.93 15.83
C GLY A 140 -4.25 3.74 17.13
N GLU A 141 -5.46 4.16 17.53
CA GLU A 141 -5.66 5.02 18.71
C GLU A 141 -5.13 4.39 20.00
N ALA A 142 -5.46 3.12 20.25
CA ALA A 142 -5.06 2.44 21.48
C ALA A 142 -3.53 2.24 21.54
N TYR A 143 -2.91 1.91 20.40
CA TYR A 143 -1.47 1.82 20.31
C TYR A 143 -0.75 3.14 20.56
N VAL A 144 -1.30 4.25 20.05
CA VAL A 144 -0.74 5.59 20.31
C VAL A 144 -0.71 5.88 21.82
N LYS A 145 -1.71 5.41 22.58
CA LYS A 145 -1.72 5.55 24.05
C LYS A 145 -0.58 4.75 24.69
N VAL A 146 -0.37 3.50 24.27
CA VAL A 146 0.74 2.66 24.73
C VAL A 146 2.10 3.31 24.42
N LYS A 147 2.31 3.74 23.17
CA LYS A 147 3.57 4.38 22.75
C LYS A 147 3.87 5.68 23.50
N LYS A 148 2.84 6.42 23.89
CA LYS A 148 2.98 7.68 24.62
C LYS A 148 3.24 7.49 26.11
N ASN A 149 2.59 6.51 26.74
CA ASN A 149 2.64 6.38 28.19
C ASN A 149 2.33 4.96 28.70
N TYR A 150 3.11 3.97 28.26
CA TYR A 150 2.98 2.59 28.74
C TYR A 150 3.16 2.53 30.26
N GLN A 151 2.17 1.96 30.97
CA GLN A 151 2.13 1.84 32.44
C GLN A 151 2.40 3.15 33.21
N LYS A 152 2.05 4.31 32.64
CA LYS A 152 2.35 5.64 33.24
C LYS A 152 3.85 5.93 33.42
N LYS A 153 4.73 5.23 32.70
CA LYS A 153 6.20 5.36 32.76
C LYS A 153 6.79 6.22 31.64
N GLY A 154 5.96 6.96 30.90
CA GLY A 154 6.38 7.84 29.82
C GLY A 154 6.62 7.15 28.46
N LYS A 155 7.07 7.93 27.48
CA LYS A 155 7.18 7.56 26.05
C LYS A 155 8.25 6.51 25.74
N ASP A 156 9.24 6.37 26.62
CA ASP A 156 10.38 5.47 26.38
C ASP A 156 10.19 4.10 27.04
N ALA A 157 9.20 3.96 27.94
CA ALA A 157 8.91 2.69 28.61
C ALA A 157 8.55 1.57 27.63
N PHE A 158 7.71 1.86 26.62
CA PHE A 158 7.35 0.86 25.63
C PHE A 158 8.51 0.52 24.69
N LYS A 159 9.33 1.52 24.32
CA LYS A 159 10.54 1.28 23.51
C LYS A 159 11.56 0.42 24.25
N LYS A 160 11.68 0.60 25.57
CA LYS A 160 12.52 -0.22 26.43
C LYS A 160 12.01 -1.66 26.46
N LEU A 161 10.70 -1.84 26.66
CA LEU A 161 10.06 -3.16 26.62
C LEU A 161 10.30 -3.88 25.27
N LEU A 162 10.17 -3.18 24.13
CA LEU A 162 10.43 -3.75 22.81
C LEU A 162 11.85 -4.31 22.63
N LYS A 163 12.83 -3.77 23.37
CA LYS A 163 14.22 -4.24 23.34
C LYS A 163 14.48 -5.35 24.34
N GLU A 164 13.90 -5.26 25.53
CA GLU A 164 14.17 -6.17 26.65
C GLU A 164 13.33 -7.45 26.61
N ASP A 165 12.04 -7.32 26.24
CA ASP A 165 11.11 -8.44 26.13
C ASP A 165 10.17 -8.23 24.93
N PRO A 166 10.64 -8.53 23.70
CA PRO A 166 9.85 -8.38 22.48
C PRO A 166 8.52 -9.15 22.52
N MET A 167 8.50 -10.31 23.19
CA MET A 167 7.28 -11.13 23.32
C MET A 167 6.23 -10.45 24.19
N MET A 168 6.65 -9.89 25.34
CA MET A 168 5.74 -9.11 26.18
C MET A 168 5.29 -7.82 25.49
N ALA A 169 6.18 -7.15 24.75
CA ALA A 169 5.80 -5.98 23.96
C ALA A 169 4.71 -6.32 22.94
N ARG A 170 4.85 -7.47 22.26
CA ARG A 170 3.88 -7.97 21.30
C ARG A 170 2.55 -8.34 21.94
N LYS A 171 2.57 -8.97 23.12
CA LYS A 171 1.37 -9.21 23.93
C LYS A 171 0.60 -7.91 24.20
N VAL A 172 1.31 -6.87 24.64
CA VAL A 172 0.72 -5.55 24.92
C VAL A 172 0.10 -4.94 23.65
N GLN A 173 0.76 -5.09 22.50
CA GLN A 173 0.19 -4.65 21.22
C GLN A 173 -1.13 -5.35 20.94
N TYR A 174 -1.18 -6.68 21.01
CA TYR A 174 -2.40 -7.45 20.81
C TYR A 174 -3.52 -7.12 21.80
N ASP A 175 -3.19 -7.06 23.10
CA ASP A 175 -4.16 -6.74 24.16
C ASP A 175 -4.76 -5.34 24.00
N THR A 176 -4.03 -4.41 23.36
CA THR A 176 -4.52 -3.06 23.07
C THR A 176 -5.19 -2.93 21.71
N GLY A 177 -5.39 -4.03 20.98
CA GLY A 177 -6.01 -4.03 19.66
C GLY A 177 -5.10 -3.50 18.56
N LEU A 178 -3.78 -3.39 18.80
CA LEU A 178 -2.83 -3.22 17.71
C LEU A 178 -2.49 -4.58 17.15
N TYR A 179 -2.70 -4.72 15.84
CA TYR A 179 -2.15 -5.84 15.12
C TYR A 179 -1.14 -5.35 14.10
N VAL A 180 0.00 -6.02 14.12
CA VAL A 180 0.92 -6.02 12.98
C VAL A 180 0.22 -6.83 11.91
N ALA A 181 -0.40 -6.14 10.95
CA ALA A 181 -1.33 -6.62 9.93
C ALA A 181 -2.47 -7.53 10.43
N GLY A 182 -3.69 -7.18 10.04
CA GLY A 182 -4.76 -8.14 9.72
C GLY A 182 -5.55 -8.75 10.87
N ILE A 183 -5.60 -8.13 12.05
CA ILE A 183 -6.60 -8.52 13.03
C ILE A 183 -7.09 -7.26 13.70
N ASN A 184 -8.37 -7.17 13.92
CA ASN A 184 -9.00 -6.26 14.87
C ASN A 184 -10.44 -6.73 15.06
N LYS A 185 -10.97 -7.39 14.01
CA LYS A 185 -12.15 -8.25 14.03
C LYS A 185 -11.84 -9.75 14.02
N TYR A 186 -10.78 -10.22 13.34
CA TYR A 186 -10.56 -11.67 13.06
C TYR A 186 -9.21 -12.20 13.49
N LYS A 187 -9.12 -13.41 14.04
CA LYS A 187 -7.91 -13.96 14.67
C LYS A 187 -6.69 -14.13 13.76
N THR A 188 -6.83 -13.99 12.43
CA THR A 188 -5.70 -14.08 11.49
C THR A 188 -5.82 -13.06 10.34
N ILE A 189 -4.67 -12.66 9.78
CA ILE A 189 -4.60 -11.83 8.57
C ILE A 189 -5.44 -12.40 7.42
N LYS A 190 -5.42 -13.73 7.26
CA LYS A 190 -6.19 -14.40 6.22
C LYS A 190 -7.69 -14.15 6.37
N GLU A 191 -8.22 -14.33 7.57
CA GLU A 191 -9.65 -14.09 7.83
C GLU A 191 -10.03 -12.64 7.53
N GLN A 192 -9.14 -11.69 7.82
CA GLN A 192 -9.37 -10.28 7.49
C GLN A 192 -9.35 -10.00 5.99
N CYS A 193 -8.39 -10.56 5.24
CA CYS A 193 -8.39 -10.44 3.79
C CYS A 193 -9.67 -11.04 3.17
N LEU A 194 -10.14 -12.16 3.71
CA LEU A 194 -11.33 -12.85 3.21
C LEU A 194 -12.67 -12.16 3.55
N GLU A 195 -12.66 -11.04 4.26
CA GLU A 195 -13.85 -10.16 4.37
C GLU A 195 -14.16 -9.49 3.02
N CYS A 196 -13.11 -9.20 2.24
CA CYS A 196 -13.22 -8.51 0.96
C CYS A 196 -12.84 -9.39 -0.24
N HIS A 197 -12.01 -10.40 0.00
CA HIS A 197 -11.53 -11.34 -1.00
C HIS A 197 -12.16 -12.72 -0.83
N TRP A 198 -12.08 -13.53 -1.88
CA TRP A 198 -12.57 -14.90 -1.89
C TRP A 198 -11.55 -15.82 -2.56
N GLU A 199 -11.49 -17.06 -2.10
CA GLU A 199 -10.67 -18.12 -2.73
C GLU A 199 -11.52 -19.06 -3.61
N ASP A 200 -12.84 -19.04 -3.45
CA ASP A 200 -13.79 -19.82 -4.25
C ASP A 200 -14.52 -18.94 -5.26
N VAL A 201 -14.50 -19.34 -6.54
CA VAL A 201 -15.19 -18.66 -7.64
C VAL A 201 -16.71 -18.64 -7.48
N ASN A 202 -17.24 -19.54 -6.66
CA ASN A 202 -18.67 -19.69 -6.38
C ASN A 202 -19.10 -19.02 -5.06
N ASP A 203 -18.20 -18.28 -4.39
CA ASP A 203 -18.54 -17.61 -3.14
C ASP A 203 -19.75 -16.67 -3.31
N LYS A 204 -20.71 -16.77 -2.38
CA LYS A 204 -21.95 -15.98 -2.42
C LYS A 204 -21.71 -14.49 -2.13
N ASN A 205 -20.61 -14.17 -1.45
CA ASN A 205 -20.21 -12.80 -1.07
C ASN A 205 -19.17 -12.20 -2.02
N LYS A 206 -18.82 -12.90 -3.11
CA LYS A 206 -17.83 -12.44 -4.10
C LYS A 206 -18.19 -11.08 -4.68
N CYS A 207 -17.17 -10.32 -5.09
CA CYS A 207 -17.38 -9.03 -5.71
C CYS A 207 -18.18 -9.19 -7.02
N PRO A 208 -19.28 -8.44 -7.22
CA PRO A 208 -20.03 -8.46 -8.48
C PRO A 208 -19.20 -7.91 -9.65
N LYS A 209 -18.15 -7.13 -9.36
CA LYS A 209 -17.23 -6.52 -10.32
C LYS A 209 -15.82 -7.09 -10.24
N CYS A 210 -15.69 -8.36 -9.84
CA CYS A 210 -14.40 -9.02 -9.85
C CYS A 210 -13.79 -9.09 -11.25
N ASP A 211 -12.46 -8.96 -11.31
CA ASP A 211 -11.71 -9.20 -12.54
C ASP A 211 -11.95 -10.62 -13.04
N LYS A 212 -11.85 -10.80 -14.35
CA LYS A 212 -12.05 -12.09 -15.03
C LYS A 212 -10.81 -12.48 -15.80
N ASP A 213 -10.54 -13.78 -15.87
CA ASP A 213 -9.48 -14.32 -16.72
C ASP A 213 -9.87 -14.25 -18.21
N GLU A 214 -8.95 -14.67 -19.09
CA GLU A 214 -9.14 -14.72 -20.55
C GLU A 214 -10.36 -15.57 -20.98
N LYS A 215 -10.84 -16.46 -20.10
CA LYS A 215 -12.01 -17.33 -20.32
C LYS A 215 -13.27 -16.76 -19.68
N GLY A 216 -13.23 -15.53 -19.17
CA GLY A 216 -14.35 -14.85 -18.53
C GLY A 216 -14.68 -15.35 -17.12
N LYS A 217 -13.81 -16.17 -16.51
CA LYS A 217 -14.03 -16.72 -15.17
C LYS A 217 -13.52 -15.74 -14.11
N PRO A 218 -14.26 -15.53 -13.00
CA PRO A 218 -13.80 -14.70 -11.89
C PRO A 218 -12.41 -15.07 -11.40
N ILE A 219 -11.53 -14.09 -11.30
CA ILE A 219 -10.23 -14.21 -10.66
C ILE A 219 -10.47 -14.20 -9.15
N VAL A 220 -9.92 -15.21 -8.48
CA VAL A 220 -9.97 -15.36 -7.02
C VAL A 220 -8.63 -14.96 -6.42
N MET A 221 -8.67 -14.40 -5.21
CA MET A 221 -7.46 -14.18 -4.45
C MET A 221 -6.96 -15.53 -3.96
N LYS A 222 -5.75 -15.91 -4.36
CA LYS A 222 -5.05 -17.05 -3.72
C LYS A 222 -4.23 -16.48 -2.58
N PHE A 223 -4.72 -16.55 -1.34
CA PHE A 223 -4.11 -15.85 -0.20
C PHE A 223 -2.61 -16.11 -0.10
N LYS A 224 -2.18 -17.38 -0.11
CA LYS A 224 -0.75 -17.74 -0.02
C LYS A 224 0.10 -17.15 -1.14
N LYS A 225 -0.44 -17.01 -2.35
CA LYS A 225 0.29 -16.46 -3.50
C LYS A 225 0.40 -14.94 -3.38
N TYR A 226 -0.71 -14.25 -3.15
CA TYR A 226 -0.76 -12.79 -2.99
C TYR A 226 0.07 -12.34 -1.80
N PHE A 227 -0.10 -13.01 -0.67
CA PHE A 227 0.63 -12.72 0.55
C PHE A 227 2.15 -12.87 0.35
N LYS A 228 2.61 -13.86 -0.43
CA LYS A 228 4.04 -14.02 -0.75
C LYS A 228 4.57 -12.93 -1.69
N LEU A 229 3.73 -12.42 -2.60
CA LEU A 229 4.12 -11.34 -3.53
C LEU A 229 4.22 -9.99 -2.82
N ASP A 230 3.40 -9.77 -1.79
CA ASP A 230 3.31 -8.52 -1.03
C ASP A 230 3.94 -8.64 0.38
N ASP A 231 4.81 -9.63 0.61
CA ASP A 231 5.51 -9.78 1.89
C ASP A 231 6.67 -8.78 1.99
N HIS A 232 6.33 -7.56 2.40
CA HIS A 232 7.25 -6.43 2.63
C HIS A 232 7.63 -6.26 4.11
N ARG A 233 7.52 -7.31 4.94
CA ARG A 233 7.90 -7.26 6.35
C ARG A 233 9.37 -6.89 6.50
N ASP A 234 9.72 -5.99 7.41
CA ASP A 234 11.11 -5.77 7.83
C ASP A 234 11.49 -6.75 8.96
N HIS A 235 12.80 -6.89 9.22
CA HIS A 235 13.30 -7.59 10.41
C HIS A 235 12.77 -6.95 11.69
N ASP A 236 12.09 -7.73 12.53
CA ASP A 236 11.59 -7.31 13.85
C ASP A 236 12.40 -8.00 14.96
N THR A 237 12.61 -7.33 16.09
CA THR A 237 13.33 -7.92 17.24
C THR A 237 12.66 -9.17 17.79
N ILE A 238 11.37 -9.38 17.50
CA ILE A 238 10.67 -10.62 17.84
C ILE A 238 11.22 -11.83 17.06
N ASP A 239 11.70 -11.62 15.82
CA ASP A 239 12.19 -12.70 14.95
C ASP A 239 13.44 -13.38 15.54
N ASP A 240 14.25 -12.63 16.28
CA ASP A 240 15.47 -13.10 16.93
C ASP A 240 15.20 -13.97 18.17
N VAL A 241 14.11 -13.69 18.89
CA VAL A 241 13.78 -14.37 20.16
C VAL A 241 12.82 -15.53 19.97
N LEU A 242 12.05 -15.53 18.89
CA LEU A 242 11.01 -16.51 18.63
C LEU A 242 11.51 -17.97 18.59
N PRO A 243 12.67 -18.31 18.00
CA PRO A 243 13.15 -19.70 17.98
C PRO A 243 13.36 -20.29 19.38
N LYS A 244 13.57 -19.44 20.39
CA LYS A 244 13.88 -19.80 21.78
C LYS A 244 12.69 -19.58 22.72
N VAL A 245 11.53 -19.19 22.20
CA VAL A 245 10.38 -18.79 23.01
C VAL A 245 9.70 -19.99 23.68
N ASP A 246 9.23 -19.81 24.92
CA ASP A 246 8.41 -20.81 25.61
C ASP A 246 7.01 -20.91 24.97
N LYS A 247 6.84 -21.92 24.12
CA LYS A 247 5.59 -22.18 23.40
C LYS A 247 4.39 -22.46 24.32
N LYS A 248 4.61 -22.98 25.54
CA LYS A 248 3.52 -23.22 26.49
C LYS A 248 3.05 -21.91 27.11
N LYS A 249 4.00 -21.04 27.51
CA LYS A 249 3.70 -19.72 28.08
C LYS A 249 2.94 -18.81 27.10
N TRP A 250 3.28 -18.88 25.81
CA TRP A 250 2.74 -17.97 24.79
C TRP A 250 1.67 -18.60 23.88
N LYS A 251 1.09 -19.73 24.30
CA LYS A 251 -0.03 -20.37 23.62
C LYS A 251 -1.21 -19.40 23.49
N GLY A 252 -1.82 -19.34 22.32
CA GLY A 252 -2.90 -18.44 21.97
C GLY A 252 -2.44 -17.12 21.34
N TYR A 253 -1.21 -16.68 21.60
CA TYR A 253 -0.61 -15.51 20.94
C TYR A 253 0.19 -15.90 19.70
N LEU A 254 0.93 -17.03 19.76
CA LEU A 254 1.73 -17.52 18.64
C LEU A 254 0.88 -17.91 17.41
N GLU A 255 -0.39 -18.23 17.62
CA GLU A 255 -1.34 -18.66 16.59
C GLU A 255 -2.08 -17.48 15.95
N GLN A 256 -2.07 -16.31 16.58
CA GLN A 256 -2.69 -15.10 16.02
C GLN A 256 -1.90 -14.58 14.82
N ASP A 257 -0.57 -14.66 14.89
CA ASP A 257 0.29 -14.32 13.76
C ASP A 257 0.91 -15.57 13.14
N PRO A 258 0.33 -16.09 12.04
CA PRO A 258 0.87 -17.27 11.37
C PRO A 258 2.28 -17.02 10.81
N LEU A 259 2.72 -15.77 10.71
CA LEU A 259 4.00 -15.37 10.14
C LEU A 259 5.14 -15.42 11.13
N PHE A 260 4.86 -15.52 12.44
CA PHE A 260 5.89 -15.80 13.45
C PHE A 260 6.75 -17.00 13.02
N LYS A 261 6.16 -18.01 12.40
CA LYS A 261 6.90 -19.22 11.99
C LYS A 261 7.78 -19.03 10.74
N THR A 262 7.87 -17.82 10.18
CA THR A 262 8.53 -17.55 8.90
C THR A 262 9.41 -16.31 8.99
N LYS A 263 10.69 -16.44 8.61
CA LYS A 263 11.58 -15.29 8.46
C LYS A 263 11.09 -14.38 7.31
N PRO A 264 11.13 -13.05 7.47
CA PRO A 264 10.90 -12.10 6.37
C PRO A 264 11.82 -12.40 5.18
N SER A 265 11.33 -12.18 3.96
CA SER A 265 12.10 -12.44 2.73
C SER A 265 13.35 -11.56 2.58
N ASN A 266 13.37 -10.43 3.27
CA ASN A 266 14.45 -9.44 3.35
C ASN A 266 15.28 -9.53 4.64
N ALA A 267 14.96 -10.44 5.57
CA ALA A 267 15.75 -10.66 6.77
C ALA A 267 17.08 -11.32 6.38
N LYS A 268 18.19 -10.61 6.60
CA LYS A 268 19.54 -11.14 6.44
C LYS A 268 19.86 -12.22 7.47
#